data_AF-A0A940VI78-F1
#
_entry.id   AF-A0A940VI78-F1
#
_cell.length_a   1.000
_cell.length_b   1.000
_cell.length_c   1.000
_cell.angle_alpha   90.00
_cell.angle_beta   90.00
_cell.angle_gamma   90.00
#
_symmetry.space_group_name_H-M   'P 1'
#
loop_
_entity.id
_entity.type
_entity.pdbx_description
1 polymer ?
#
loop_
_entity_poly.entity_id
_entity_poly.type
_entity_poly.pdbx_seq_one_letter_code
_entity_poly.pdbx_strand_id
1 'polypeptide(L)' 'YPAVGPDVTRAGGTYADVPIDGACVDGNLVTAPAWPAHPAWLAKFLEVLGTKIQP' A
#
# COMPACT_ATOMS: atom_id res chain seq x y z
N TYR A 1 -5.71 5.86 -3.89
CA TYR A 1 -6.87 6.17 -4.74
C TYR A 1 -6.39 6.82 -6.03
N PRO A 2 -6.88 6.41 -7.22
CA PRO A 2 -6.38 6.93 -8.50
C PRO A 2 -6.39 8.45 -8.64
N ALA A 3 -7.42 9.12 -8.11
CA ALA A 3 -7.52 10.58 -8.23
C ALA A 3 -6.45 11.35 -7.45
N VAL A 4 -5.77 10.73 -6.47
CA VAL A 4 -4.65 11.38 -5.74
C VAL A 4 -3.29 11.13 -6.40
N GLY A 5 -3.24 10.40 -7.52
CA GLY A 5 -1.99 10.14 -8.24
C GLY A 5 -1.24 11.40 -8.66
N PRO A 6 -1.91 12.45 -9.21
CA PRO A 6 -1.27 13.71 -9.51
C PRO A 6 -0.62 14.36 -8.28
N ASP A 7 -1.22 14.25 -7.10
CA ASP A 7 -0.66 14.80 -5.86
C ASP A 7 0.62 14.07 -5.43
N VAL A 8 0.64 12.73 -5.55
CA VAL A 8 1.84 11.92 -5.28
C VAL A 8 3.00 12.34 -6.19
N THR A 9 2.74 12.43 -7.50
CA THR A 9 3.76 12.85 -8.48
C THR A 9 4.24 14.28 -8.23
N ARG A 10 3.33 15.21 -7.92
CA ARG A 10 3.69 16.61 -7.60
C ARG A 10 4.51 16.76 -6.32
N ALA A 11 4.33 15.85 -5.36
CA ALA A 11 5.11 15.80 -4.14
C ALA A 11 6.50 15.14 -4.34
N GLY A 12 6.83 14.70 -5.57
CA GLY A 12 8.10 14.04 -5.90
C GLY A 12 8.10 12.52 -5.66
N GLY A 13 6.95 11.92 -5.33
CA GLY A 13 6.80 10.48 -5.22
C GLY A 13 6.52 9.81 -6.56
N THR A 14 6.73 8.49 -6.62
CA THR A 14 6.32 7.66 -7.77
C THR A 14 4.96 7.06 -7.47
N TYR A 15 3.92 7.43 -8.23
CA TYR A 15 2.61 6.80 -8.09
C TYR A 15 2.67 5.34 -8.56
N ALA A 16 2.40 4.40 -7.65
CA ALA A 16 2.37 2.98 -7.93
C ALA A 16 1.00 2.57 -8.49
N ASP A 17 0.96 2.17 -9.77
CA ASP A 17 -0.24 1.62 -10.40
C ASP A 17 -0.37 0.13 -10.09
N VAL A 18 -1.13 -0.19 -9.06
CA VAL A 18 -1.42 -1.55 -8.58
C VAL A 18 -2.91 -1.87 -8.74
N PRO A 19 -3.30 -3.16 -8.84
CA PRO A 19 -4.71 -3.57 -8.85
C PRO A 19 -5.51 -2.99 -7.68
N ILE A 20 -6.83 -2.82 -7.83
CA ILE A 20 -7.69 -2.18 -6.81
C ILE A 20 -7.70 -2.90 -5.46
N ASP A 21 -7.36 -4.19 -5.47
CA ASP A 21 -7.20 -5.09 -4.32
C ASP A 21 -5.72 -5.35 -3.93
N GLY A 22 -4.78 -4.72 -4.62
CA GLY A 22 -3.35 -4.81 -4.38
C GLY A 22 -2.81 -3.77 -3.38
N ALA A 23 -1.60 -4.00 -2.89
CA ALA A 23 -0.88 -3.07 -2.01
C ALA A 23 0.61 -2.97 -2.42
N CYS A 24 1.22 -1.82 -2.15
CA CYS A 24 2.62 -1.53 -2.44
C CYS A 24 3.38 -1.26 -1.13
N VAL A 25 4.63 -1.71 -1.06
CA VAL A 25 5.55 -1.45 0.06
C VAL A 25 6.80 -0.76 -0.49
N ASP A 26 7.15 0.38 0.09
CA ASP A 26 8.41 1.09 -0.14
C ASP A 26 9.07 1.40 1.21
N GLY A 27 10.12 0.65 1.56
CA GLY A 27 10.74 0.71 2.88
C GLY A 27 9.72 0.43 4.00
N ASN A 28 9.39 1.45 4.78
CA ASN A 28 8.40 1.39 5.86
C ASN A 28 7.01 1.93 5.48
N LEU A 29 6.81 2.37 4.24
CA LEU A 29 5.54 2.90 3.74
C LEU A 29 4.72 1.79 3.09
N VAL A 30 3.54 1.49 3.64
CA VAL A 30 2.58 0.55 3.06
C VAL A 30 1.37 1.32 2.55
N THR A 31 1.06 1.22 1.25
CA THR A 31 -0.03 1.97 0.61
C THR A 31 -0.90 1.07 -0.27
N ALA A 32 -2.14 1.49 -0.50
CA ALA A 32 -3.11 0.75 -1.31
C ALA A 32 -4.08 1.72 -2.01
N PRO A 33 -4.69 1.32 -3.14
CA PRO A 33 -5.52 2.21 -3.92
C PRO A 33 -6.91 2.44 -3.30
N ALA A 34 -7.52 1.44 -2.65
CA ALA A 34 -8.83 1.55 -2.00
C ALA A 34 -9.09 0.42 -0.98
N TRP A 35 -10.26 0.45 -0.34
CA TRP A 35 -10.70 -0.52 0.66
C TRP A 35 -10.75 -2.00 0.23
N PRO A 36 -10.93 -2.38 -1.06
CA PRO A 36 -10.84 -3.79 -1.46
C PRO A 36 -9.48 -4.43 -1.14
N ALA A 37 -8.43 -3.61 -1.06
CA ALA A 37 -7.08 -4.04 -0.75
C ALA A 37 -6.80 -4.23 0.75
N HIS A 38 -7.78 -4.06 1.66
CA HIS A 38 -7.54 -4.20 3.10
C HIS A 38 -6.82 -5.51 3.49
N PRO A 39 -7.18 -6.70 2.95
CA PRO A 39 -6.45 -7.93 3.28
C PRO A 39 -4.97 -7.87 2.88
N ALA A 40 -4.67 -7.40 1.66
CA ALA A 40 -3.30 -7.29 1.16
C ALA A 40 -2.50 -6.21 1.92
N TRP A 41 -3.11 -5.05 2.16
CA TRP A 41 -2.51 -3.95 2.90
C TRP A 41 -2.18 -4.34 4.34
N LEU A 42 -3.13 -4.98 5.05
CA LEU A 42 -2.90 -5.45 6.42
C LEU A 42 -1.79 -6.49 6.50
N ALA A 43 -1.79 -7.47 5.58
CA ALA A 43 -0.72 -8.48 5.53
C ALA A 43 0.66 -7.82 5.37
N LYS A 44 0.80 -6.88 4.43
CA LYS A 44 2.05 -6.13 4.22
C LYS A 44 2.42 -5.23 5.38
N PHE A 45 1.45 -4.59 6.02
CA PHE A 45 1.70 -3.77 7.21
C PHE A 45 2.21 -4.61 8.38
N LEU A 46 1.64 -5.80 8.61
CA LEU A 46 2.10 -6.73 9.63
C LEU A 46 3.52 -7.28 9.33
N GLU A 47 3.84 -7.51 8.06
CA GLU A 47 5.21 -7.85 7.63
C GLU A 47 6.20 -6.73 8.02
N VAL A 48 5.88 -5.47 7.74
CA VAL A 48 6.72 -4.31 8.09
C VAL A 48 6.89 -4.16 9.61
N LEU A 49 5.87 -4.50 10.39
CA LEU A 49 5.95 -4.52 11.87
C LEU A 49 6.72 -5.73 12.43
N GLY A 50 7.10 -6.70 11.59
CA GLY A 50 7.73 -7.94 12.03
C GLY A 50 6.78 -8.86 12.80
N THR A 51 5.46 -8.71 12.61
CA THR A 51 4.46 -9.54 13.28
C THR A 51 4.46 -10.95 12.70
N LYS A 52 4.45 -11.96 13.57
CA LYS A 52 4.33 -13.37 13.18
C LYS A 52 2.94 -13.87 13.57
N ILE A 53 2.20 -14.35 12.58
CA ILE A 53 0.89 -15.01 12.80
C ILE A 53 1.14 -16.51 12.94
N GLN A 54 0.71 -17.08 14.06
CA GLN A 54 0.83 -18.51 14.38
C GLN A 54 -0.56 -19.05 14.76
N PRO A 55 -0.81 -20.36 14.57
CA PRO A 55 -2.05 -21.01 15.00
C PRO A 55 -2.32 -20.89 16.49
#